data_AF-A0A3B4B5B1-F1
#
_entry.id   AF-A0A3B4B5B1-F1
#
_cell.length_a   1.000
_cell.length_b   1.000
_cell.length_c   1.000
_cell.angle_alpha   90.00
_cell.angle_beta   90.00
_cell.angle_gamma   90.00
#
_symmetry.space_group_name_H-M   'P 1'
#
loop_
_entity.id
_entity.type
_entity.pdbx_description
1 polymer ?
#
loop_
_entity_poly.entity_id
_entity_poly.type
_entity_poly.pdbx_seq_one_letter_code
_entity_poly.pdbx_strand_id
1 'polypeptide(L)'
;NSSDFMFQSLALQRRYLDSVGKLSPADEDAVWHVIIRQRAEINERREYCVRLNTTWASAVRLCEVAAEAAFSSGAEHACVTIRTHLDLAHGQVEEARKLSTEADKLLIQTKVLEVERLASTQGPEEEEVPEAYLRED
;
A
#
# COMPACT_ATOMS: atom_id res chain seq x y z
N ASN A 1 3.22 -10.86 -7.43
CA ASN A 1 2.48 -9.67 -7.91
C ASN A 1 2.63 -8.53 -6.89
N SER A 2 2.37 -7.26 -7.23
CA SER A 2 2.53 -6.14 -6.28
C SER A 2 1.53 -6.23 -5.11
N SER A 3 0.30 -6.64 -5.41
CA SER A 3 -0.73 -6.90 -4.40
C SER A 3 -0.38 -8.05 -3.47
N ASP A 4 0.18 -9.16 -3.98
CA ASP A 4 0.59 -10.31 -3.15
C ASP A 4 1.62 -9.91 -2.09
N PHE A 5 2.58 -9.05 -2.46
CA PHE A 5 3.58 -8.54 -1.52
C PHE A 5 2.95 -7.70 -0.41
N MET A 6 1.99 -6.83 -0.77
CA MET A 6 1.22 -6.07 0.23
C MET A 6 0.46 -7.00 1.17
N PHE A 7 -0.22 -8.04 0.66
CA PHE A 7 -0.92 -9.03 1.49
C PHE A 7 0.01 -9.79 2.44
N GLN A 8 1.20 -10.17 1.97
CA GLN A 8 2.21 -10.82 2.83
C GLN A 8 2.71 -9.89 3.94
N SER A 9 2.96 -8.62 3.62
CA SER A 9 3.36 -7.63 4.62
C SER A 9 2.27 -7.39 5.66
N LEU A 10 1.01 -7.31 5.23
CA LEU A 10 -0.14 -7.20 6.13
C LEU A 10 -0.27 -8.40 7.06
N ALA A 11 -0.08 -9.61 6.53
CA ALA A 11 -0.10 -10.83 7.33
C ALA A 11 1.01 -10.83 8.39
N LEU A 12 2.22 -10.38 8.04
CA LEU A 12 3.32 -10.24 9.00
C LEU A 12 2.99 -9.21 10.08
N GLN A 13 2.50 -8.03 9.68
CA GLN A 13 2.16 -6.95 10.61
C GLN A 13 1.06 -7.36 11.58
N ARG A 14 0.02 -8.06 11.10
CA ARG A 14 -1.05 -8.56 11.97
C ARG A 14 -0.55 -9.61 12.95
N ARG A 15 0.30 -10.53 12.50
CA ARG A 15 0.95 -11.52 13.38
C ARG A 15 1.82 -10.86 14.44
N TYR A 16 2.56 -9.80 14.06
CA TYR A 16 3.34 -9.02 15.02
C TYR A 16 2.43 -8.43 16.10
N LEU A 17 1.34 -7.74 15.70
CA LEU A 17 0.36 -7.16 16.63
C LEU A 17 -0.25 -8.19 17.61
N ASP A 18 -0.50 -9.42 17.16
CA ASP A 18 -1.02 -10.51 18.01
C ASP A 18 0.03 -11.06 19.02
N SER A 19 1.31 -10.79 18.74
CA SER A 19 2.47 -11.26 19.52
C SER A 19 3.14 -10.18 20.37
N VAL A 20 2.69 -8.93 20.31
CA VAL A 20 3.22 -7.82 21.11
C VAL A 20 3.19 -8.19 22.61
N GLY A 21 4.31 -7.98 23.30
CA GLY A 21 4.50 -8.32 24.71
C GLY A 21 4.73 -9.81 25.00
N LYS A 22 4.75 -10.69 23.98
CA LYS A 22 5.06 -12.13 24.12
C LYS A 22 6.42 -12.51 23.56
N LEU A 23 7.10 -11.59 22.89
CA LEU A 23 8.41 -11.77 22.27
C LEU A 23 9.52 -11.26 23.20
N SER A 24 10.74 -11.77 23.02
CA SER A 24 11.90 -11.16 23.65
C SER A 24 12.20 -9.80 23.00
N PRO A 25 12.87 -8.86 23.69
CA PRO A 25 13.22 -7.57 23.11
C PRO A 25 14.03 -7.69 21.81
N ALA A 26 14.91 -8.69 21.72
CA ALA A 26 15.70 -8.94 20.52
C ALA A 26 14.87 -9.47 19.35
N ASP A 27 13.88 -10.34 19.61
CA ASP A 27 12.98 -10.85 18.57
C ASP A 27 12.00 -9.78 18.09
N GLU A 28 11.51 -8.94 19.00
CA GLU A 28 10.66 -7.81 18.69
C GLU A 28 11.37 -6.78 17.79
N ASP A 29 12.61 -6.42 18.12
CA ASP A 29 13.44 -5.54 17.30
C ASP A 29 13.69 -6.12 15.89
N ALA A 30 14.00 -7.43 15.81
CA ALA A 30 14.19 -8.11 14.54
C ALA A 30 12.93 -8.08 13.65
N VAL A 31 11.76 -8.36 14.22
CA VAL A 31 10.47 -8.29 13.50
C VAL A 31 10.16 -6.86 13.08
N TRP A 32 10.42 -5.89 13.96
CA TRP A 32 10.19 -4.48 13.68
C TRP A 32 11.06 -3.97 12.51
N HIS A 33 12.33 -4.35 12.45
CA HIS A 33 13.21 -4.04 11.32
C HIS A 33 12.70 -4.60 10.00
N VAL A 34 12.16 -5.82 9.99
CA VAL A 34 11.54 -6.41 8.78
C VAL A 34 10.32 -5.60 8.36
N ILE A 35 9.45 -5.21 9.30
CA ILE A 35 8.27 -4.40 9.03
C ILE A 35 8.65 -3.04 8.43
N ILE A 36 9.69 -2.37 8.97
CA ILE A 36 10.19 -1.10 8.43
C ILE A 36 10.64 -1.28 6.98
N ARG A 37 11.44 -2.32 6.68
CA ARG A 37 11.89 -2.60 5.31
C ARG A 37 10.72 -2.83 4.36
N GLN A 38 9.74 -3.65 4.76
CA GLN A 38 8.56 -3.92 3.94
C GLN A 38 7.75 -2.65 3.67
N ARG A 39 7.61 -1.75 4.66
CA ARG A 39 6.93 -0.46 4.49
C ARG A 39 7.64 0.43 3.49
N ALA A 40 8.97 0.50 3.54
CA ALA A 40 9.76 1.26 2.56
C ALA A 40 9.54 0.72 1.14
N GLU A 41 9.57 -0.61 0.97
CA GLU A 41 9.34 -1.26 -0.33
C GLU A 41 7.90 -1.05 -0.84
N ILE A 42 6.89 -1.13 0.03
CA ILE A 42 5.50 -0.81 -0.33
C ILE A 42 5.39 0.64 -0.82
N ASN A 43 6.07 1.58 -0.14
CA ASN A 43 6.04 2.98 -0.53
C ASN A 43 6.69 3.21 -1.90
N GLU A 44 7.86 2.62 -2.14
CA GLU A 44 8.54 2.70 -3.45
C GLU A 44 7.66 2.13 -4.57
N ARG A 45 7.02 0.97 -4.34
CA ARG A 45 6.09 0.37 -5.30
C ARG A 45 4.87 1.25 -5.55
N ARG A 46 4.36 1.95 -4.53
CA ARG A 46 3.25 2.89 -4.65
C ARG A 46 3.63 4.09 -5.51
N GLU A 47 4.79 4.70 -5.26
CA GLU A 47 5.32 5.80 -6.06
C GLU A 47 5.54 5.38 -7.51
N TYR A 48 6.07 4.17 -7.73
CA TYR A 48 6.21 3.57 -9.05
C TYR A 48 4.85 3.43 -9.76
N CYS A 49 3.83 2.91 -9.07
CA CYS A 49 2.47 2.79 -9.61
C CYS A 49 1.85 4.15 -9.96
N VAL A 50 2.05 5.20 -9.14
CA VAL A 50 1.58 6.55 -9.46
C VAL A 50 2.20 7.03 -10.78
N ARG A 51 3.50 6.82 -10.96
CA ARG A 51 4.22 7.22 -12.18
C ARG A 51 3.79 6.42 -13.42
N LEU A 52 3.45 5.14 -13.25
CA LEU A 52 2.83 4.36 -14.32
C LEU A 52 1.44 4.89 -14.68
N ASN A 53 0.62 5.26 -13.69
CA ASN A 53 -0.70 5.81 -13.94
C ASN A 53 -0.65 7.14 -14.72
N THR A 54 0.31 8.01 -14.44
CA THR A 54 0.47 9.26 -15.20
C THR A 54 0.92 9.00 -16.64
N THR A 55 1.82 8.03 -16.83
CA THR A 55 2.27 7.58 -18.15
C THR A 55 1.11 6.95 -18.94
N TRP A 56 0.34 6.07 -18.31
CA TRP A 56 -0.87 5.45 -18.86
C TRP A 56 -1.88 6.50 -19.32
N ALA A 57 -2.22 7.47 -18.46
CA ALA A 57 -3.16 8.54 -18.81
C ALA A 57 -2.68 9.36 -20.03
N SER A 58 -1.38 9.53 -20.18
CA SER A 58 -0.80 10.23 -21.33
C SER A 58 -0.87 9.38 -22.61
N ALA A 59 -0.60 8.07 -22.50
CA ALA A 59 -0.74 7.14 -23.62
C ALA A 59 -2.19 7.04 -24.11
N VAL A 60 -3.17 6.98 -23.20
CA VAL A 60 -4.61 6.99 -23.53
C VAL A 60 -4.96 8.23 -24.35
N ARG A 61 -4.58 9.43 -23.90
CA ARG A 61 -4.82 10.68 -24.65
C ARG A 61 -4.19 10.66 -26.04
N LEU A 62 -2.98 10.13 -26.18
CA LEU A 62 -2.33 9.99 -27.49
C LEU A 62 -3.11 9.05 -28.41
N CYS A 63 -3.60 7.93 -27.89
CA CYS A 63 -4.43 6.99 -28.64
C CYS A 63 -5.78 7.59 -29.04
N GLU A 64 -6.41 8.39 -28.17
CA GLU A 64 -7.66 9.11 -28.49
C GLU A 64 -7.43 10.07 -29.67
N VAL A 65 -6.39 10.90 -29.61
CA VAL A 65 -6.01 11.81 -30.70
C VAL A 65 -5.68 11.04 -31.98
N ALA A 66 -4.99 9.90 -31.88
CA ALA A 66 -4.69 9.06 -33.04
C ALA A 66 -5.95 8.45 -33.67
N ALA A 67 -6.91 8.01 -32.86
CA ALA A 67 -8.20 7.51 -33.34
C ALA A 67 -9.01 8.61 -34.03
N GLU A 68 -9.02 9.83 -33.47
CA GLU A 68 -9.66 11.00 -34.09
C GLU A 68 -9.01 11.35 -35.44
N ALA A 69 -7.69 11.40 -35.51
CA ALA A 69 -6.97 11.65 -36.77
C ALA A 69 -7.24 10.56 -37.82
N ALA A 70 -7.28 9.29 -37.41
CA ALA A 70 -7.63 8.18 -38.29
C ALA A 70 -9.06 8.32 -38.83
N PHE A 71 -10.01 8.72 -37.98
CA PHE A 71 -11.37 8.99 -38.41
C PHE A 71 -11.45 10.15 -39.40
N SER A 72 -10.83 11.29 -39.09
CA SER A 72 -10.85 12.48 -39.96
C SER A 72 -10.15 12.28 -41.31
N SER A 73 -9.21 11.34 -41.40
CA SER A 73 -8.52 10.99 -42.65
C SER A 73 -9.22 9.88 -43.46
N GLY A 74 -10.36 9.37 -42.98
CA GLY A 74 -11.11 8.28 -43.63
C GLY A 74 -10.55 6.88 -43.37
N ALA A 75 -9.56 6.74 -42.48
CA ALA A 75 -9.02 5.45 -42.04
C ALA A 75 -9.90 4.82 -40.95
N GLU A 76 -11.17 4.56 -41.27
CA GLU A 76 -12.18 4.09 -40.31
C GLU A 76 -11.79 2.79 -39.60
N HIS A 77 -11.22 1.83 -40.33
CA HIS A 77 -10.77 0.57 -39.73
C HIS A 77 -9.69 0.82 -38.65
N ALA A 78 -8.74 1.73 -38.90
CA ALA A 78 -7.71 2.04 -37.93
C ALA A 78 -8.29 2.72 -36.68
N CYS A 79 -9.25 3.64 -36.86
CA CYS A 79 -9.98 4.26 -35.75
C CYS A 79 -10.70 3.23 -34.87
N VAL A 80 -11.47 2.31 -35.49
CA VAL A 80 -12.18 1.24 -34.77
C VAL A 80 -11.20 0.38 -34.00
N THR A 81 -10.12 -0.06 -34.64
CA THR A 81 -9.09 -0.88 -34.01
C THR A 81 -8.48 -0.18 -32.78
N ILE A 82 -8.08 1.08 -32.91
CA ILE A 82 -7.49 1.84 -31.79
C ILE A 82 -8.47 1.93 -30.61
N ARG A 83 -9.75 2.26 -30.87
CA ARG A 83 -10.79 2.34 -29.84
C ARG A 83 -11.01 1.00 -29.13
N THR A 84 -11.13 -0.09 -29.88
CA THR A 84 -11.28 -1.43 -29.30
C THR A 84 -10.08 -1.82 -28.42
N HIS A 85 -8.86 -1.50 -28.84
CA HIS A 85 -7.67 -1.74 -28.02
C HIS A 85 -7.67 -0.89 -26.74
N LEU A 86 -8.12 0.36 -26.82
CA LEU A 86 -8.24 1.26 -25.68
C LEU A 86 -9.27 0.76 -24.66
N ASP A 87 -10.43 0.29 -25.12
CA ASP A 87 -11.47 -0.29 -24.26
C ASP A 87 -10.98 -1.55 -23.53
N LEU A 88 -10.31 -2.45 -24.26
CA LEU A 88 -9.73 -3.67 -23.68
C LEU A 88 -8.69 -3.32 -22.61
N ALA A 89 -7.78 -2.40 -22.93
CA ALA A 89 -6.71 -2.00 -22.03
C ALA A 89 -7.25 -1.27 -20.78
N HIS A 90 -8.31 -0.45 -20.93
CA HIS A 90 -9.04 0.10 -19.78
C HIS A 90 -9.60 -0.99 -18.87
N GLY A 91 -10.26 -2.02 -19.43
CA GLY A 91 -10.79 -3.13 -18.65
C GLY A 91 -9.72 -3.83 -17.80
N GLN A 92 -8.56 -4.10 -18.40
CA GLN A 92 -7.42 -4.74 -17.71
C GLN A 92 -6.85 -3.86 -16.59
N VAL A 93 -6.68 -2.56 -16.84
CA VAL A 93 -6.17 -1.63 -15.83
C VAL A 93 -7.15 -1.51 -14.66
N GLU A 94 -8.45 -1.46 -14.91
CA GLU A 94 -9.47 -1.39 -13.86
C GLU A 94 -9.52 -2.66 -13.01
N GLU A 95 -9.36 -3.84 -13.60
CA GLU A 95 -9.26 -5.09 -12.84
C GLU A 95 -8.03 -5.10 -11.92
N ALA A 96 -6.86 -4.72 -12.44
CA ALA A 96 -5.64 -4.61 -11.64
C ALA A 96 -5.77 -3.56 -10.52
N ARG A 97 -6.45 -2.43 -10.79
CA ARG A 97 -6.71 -1.38 -9.79
C ARG A 97 -7.60 -1.87 -8.66
N LYS A 98 -8.67 -2.61 -8.95
CA LYS A 98 -9.56 -3.17 -7.91
C LYS A 98 -8.76 -3.99 -6.88
N LEU A 99 -7.92 -4.91 -7.35
CA LEU A 99 -7.06 -5.72 -6.49
C LEU A 99 -6.09 -4.87 -5.66
N SER A 100 -5.53 -3.81 -6.24
CA SER A 100 -4.64 -2.88 -5.50
C SER A 100 -5.39 -2.07 -4.45
N THR A 101 -6.61 -1.60 -4.74
CA THR A 101 -7.39 -0.78 -3.80
C THR A 101 -7.86 -1.57 -2.58
N GLU A 102 -8.12 -2.87 -2.74
CA GLU A 102 -8.45 -3.75 -1.62
C GLU A 102 -7.27 -3.90 -0.66
N ALA A 103 -6.06 -4.15 -1.20
CA ALA A 103 -4.85 -4.23 -0.40
C ALA A 103 -4.56 -2.90 0.33
N ASP A 104 -4.73 -1.76 -0.33
CA ASP A 104 -4.55 -0.42 0.28
C ASP A 104 -5.53 -0.18 1.44
N LYS A 105 -6.81 -0.57 1.29
CA LYS A 105 -7.82 -0.45 2.36
C LYS A 105 -7.41 -1.26 3.59
N LEU A 106 -6.99 -2.51 3.39
CA LEU A 106 -6.53 -3.39 4.47
C LEU A 106 -5.27 -2.84 5.15
N LEU A 107 -4.40 -2.17 4.39
CA LEU A 107 -3.21 -1.51 4.93
C LEU A 107 -3.55 -0.31 5.81
N ILE A 108 -4.53 0.51 5.43
CA ILE A 108 -5.03 1.59 6.29
C ILE A 108 -5.66 1.02 7.57
N GLN A 109 -6.50 -0.01 7.45
CA GLN A 109 -7.12 -0.65 8.62
C GLN A 109 -6.08 -1.23 9.58
N THR A 110 -5.05 -1.90 9.07
CA THR A 110 -3.98 -2.48 9.89
C THR A 110 -3.15 -1.41 10.59
N LYS A 111 -2.90 -0.27 9.94
CA LYS A 111 -2.22 0.88 10.57
C LYS A 111 -3.04 1.48 11.71
N VAL A 112 -4.37 1.57 11.57
CA VAL A 112 -5.25 2.05 12.66
C VAL A 112 -5.17 1.10 13.86
N LEU A 113 -5.28 -0.21 13.62
CA LEU A 113 -5.20 -1.23 14.67
C LEU A 113 -3.85 -1.22 15.40
N GLU A 114 -2.75 -0.95 14.69
CA GLU A 114 -1.43 -0.81 15.29
C GLU A 114 -1.35 0.38 16.24
N VAL A 115 -1.86 1.55 15.84
CA VAL A 115 -1.87 2.75 16.70
C VAL A 115 -2.68 2.50 17.97
N GLU A 116 -3.87 1.90 17.84
CA GLU A 116 -4.72 1.55 18.98
C GLU A 116 -4.05 0.55 19.94
N ARG A 117 -3.36 -0.46 19.39
CA ARG A 117 -2.68 -1.50 20.16
C ARG A 117 -1.45 -0.97 20.88
N LEU A 118 -0.60 -0.20 20.20
CA LEU A 118 0.59 0.39 20.79
C LEU A 118 0.22 1.40 21.89
N ALA A 119 -0.83 2.20 21.68
CA ALA A 119 -1.36 3.09 22.72
C ALA A 119 -1.89 2.32 23.94
N SER A 120 -2.51 1.14 23.73
CA SER A 120 -3.03 0.31 24.81
C SER A 120 -1.93 -0.41 25.59
N THR A 121 -0.80 -0.74 24.97
CA THR A 121 0.36 -1.36 25.62
C THR A 121 1.26 -0.37 26.36
N GLN A 122 1.22 0.92 25.99
CA GLN A 122 2.02 1.95 26.65
C GLN A 122 1.43 2.42 27.99
N GLY A 123 0.17 2.09 28.31
CA GLY A 123 -0.49 2.56 29.55
C GLY A 123 -0.58 4.10 29.63
N PRO A 124 -1.37 4.69 30.55
CA PRO A 124 -1.08 6.05 30.96
C PRO A 124 0.37 6.06 31.48
N GLU A 125 1.18 7.05 31.10
CA GLU A 125 2.49 7.26 31.71
C GLU A 125 2.30 7.30 33.23
N GLU A 126 2.57 6.18 33.91
CA GLU A 126 2.76 6.18 35.35
C GLU A 126 4.00 7.02 35.54
N GLU A 127 3.77 8.27 35.93
CA GLU A 127 4.76 9.20 36.47
C GLU A 127 5.73 8.36 37.32
N GLU A 128 6.94 8.19 36.81
CA GLU A 128 7.99 7.40 37.41
C GLU A 128 8.38 8.11 38.71
N VAL A 129 7.62 7.86 39.78
CA VAL A 129 7.91 8.38 41.11
C VAL A 129 9.25 7.78 41.49
N PRO A 130 10.33 8.57 41.59
CA PRO A 130 11.64 8.00 41.87
C PRO A 130 11.59 7.28 43.23
N GLU A 131 11.96 5.99 43.27
CA GLU A 131 12.03 5.13 44.46
C GLU A 131 12.98 5.67 45.58
N ALA A 132 13.53 6.87 45.43
CA ALA A 132 14.45 7.50 46.37
C ALA A 132 13.80 7.97 47.70
N TYR A 133 12.48 7.90 47.85
CA TYR A 133 11.78 8.32 49.07
C TYR A 133 11.38 7.19 50.02
N LEU A 134 11.71 5.92 49.70
CA LEU A 134 11.50 4.78 50.60
C LEU A 134 12.81 4.38 51.30
N ARG A 135 13.43 5.33 52.00
CA ARG A 135 14.35 4.99 53.11
C ARG A 135 13.67 5.38 54.41
N GLU A 136 13.42 4.34 55.19
CA GLU A 136 12.79 4.31 56.50
C GLU A 136 13.49 5.28 57.48
N ASP A 137 12.68 5.98 58.28
CA ASP A 137 12.99 6.36 59.67
C ASP A 137 11.80 5.91 60.55
#